data_AF-A0A9E6C9Z1-F1
#
_entry.id   AF-A0A9E6C9Z1-F1
#
_cell.length_a   1.000
_cell.length_b   1.000
_cell.length_c   1.000
_cell.angle_alpha   90.00
_cell.angle_beta   90.00
_cell.angle_gamma   90.00
#
_symmetry.space_group_name_H-M   'P 1'
#
loop_
_entity.id
_entity.type
_entity.pdbx_description
1 polymer ?
#
loop_
_entity_poly.entity_id
_entity_poly.type
_entity_poly.pdbx_seq_one_letter_code
_entity_poly.pdbx_strand_id
1 'polypeptide(L)'
;MSKWNWVHAGLQAATYLEMRQIRKAMEMEALRQLAIETMRHYVFEIYAALDALEELVHKYPLQVYSLLLYLHLGLKESGIHERLFPEVHDKEYLLRVRKKMRQMRQELEPRFSDKEKKVAALAAKALFERPMLELIVQAKKAQDSLSQTDKQWRSFAAKYSWRMAAFILLILLGTPGLCGLCVSSESGLSMYTIGSLLLLGVGIYGLASLRRNKAYQQYTHLRDMRQKYYNIITEWEQNKEAYRERFGTDNLEELYPIAVKRLTLIKRFFPEDEALRALMSKALPQKKTPQDLATS
;
A
#
# COMPACT_ATOMS: atom_id res chain seq x y z
N MET A 1 -32.99 53.24 6.86
CA MET A 1 -32.22 52.22 7.59
C MET A 1 -31.41 52.91 8.69
N SER A 2 -31.57 52.55 9.96
CA SER A 2 -30.94 53.27 11.07
C SER A 2 -29.44 52.96 11.18
N LYS A 3 -28.63 53.97 11.52
CA LYS A 3 -27.17 53.84 11.75
C LYS A 3 -26.82 52.75 12.78
N TRP A 4 -27.76 52.39 13.65
CA TRP A 4 -27.66 51.32 14.63
C TRP A 4 -27.52 49.92 14.02
N ASN A 5 -28.13 49.66 12.86
CA ASN A 5 -28.08 48.34 12.22
C ASN A 5 -26.69 48.03 11.64
N TRP A 6 -25.95 49.05 11.20
CA TRP A 6 -24.60 48.90 10.66
C TRP A 6 -23.55 48.65 11.75
N VAL A 7 -23.72 49.27 12.93
CA VAL A 7 -22.85 49.04 14.09
C VAL A 7 -23.01 47.62 14.61
N HIS A 8 -24.23 47.09 14.70
CA HIS A 8 -24.45 45.69 15.07
C HIS A 8 -23.95 44.69 14.03
N ALA A 9 -24.15 44.96 12.74
CA ALA A 9 -23.62 44.11 11.68
C ALA A 9 -22.07 44.08 11.70
N GLY A 10 -21.43 45.23 11.96
CA GLY A 10 -19.97 45.33 12.11
C GLY A 10 -19.43 44.56 13.34
N LEU A 11 -20.13 44.65 14.48
CA LEU A 11 -19.76 43.92 15.70
C LEU A 11 -19.92 42.40 15.53
N GLN A 12 -21.00 41.96 14.86
CA GLN A 12 -21.23 40.55 14.52
C GLN A 12 -20.18 40.01 13.53
N ALA A 13 -19.77 40.81 12.55
CA ALA A 13 -18.69 40.44 11.63
C ALA A 13 -17.32 40.35 12.33
N ALA A 14 -17.02 41.30 13.24
CA ALA A 14 -15.77 41.29 14.02
C ALA A 14 -15.69 40.08 14.96
N THR A 15 -16.74 39.81 15.72
CA THR A 15 -16.83 38.62 16.59
C THR A 15 -16.77 37.31 15.80
N TYR A 16 -17.34 37.23 14.60
CA TYR A 16 -17.22 36.06 13.74
C TYR A 16 -15.78 35.83 13.24
N LEU A 17 -15.06 36.91 12.89
CA LEU A 17 -13.66 36.83 12.48
C LEU A 17 -12.76 36.41 13.65
N GLU A 18 -12.99 36.96 14.85
CA GLU A 18 -12.29 36.56 16.07
C GLU A 18 -12.57 35.09 16.41
N MET A 19 -13.83 34.63 16.38
CA MET A 19 -14.16 33.22 16.59
C MET A 19 -13.51 32.30 15.55
N ARG A 20 -13.39 32.73 14.30
CA ARG A 20 -12.70 31.96 13.25
C ARG A 20 -11.20 31.88 13.50
N GLN A 21 -10.57 32.95 13.98
CA GLN A 21 -9.16 32.95 14.36
C GLN A 21 -8.90 32.09 15.60
N ILE A 22 -9.75 32.20 16.62
CA ILE A 22 -9.71 31.35 17.83
C ILE A 22 -9.90 29.89 17.44
N ARG A 23 -10.84 29.57 16.55
CA ARG A 23 -11.04 28.20 16.06
C ARG A 23 -9.81 27.65 15.33
N LYS A 24 -9.19 28.44 14.44
CA LYS A 24 -7.93 28.03 13.79
C LYS A 24 -6.80 27.86 14.79
N ALA A 25 -6.69 28.73 15.80
CA ALA A 25 -5.69 28.60 16.85
C ALA A 25 -5.92 27.34 17.71
N MET A 26 -7.17 27.03 18.04
CA MET A 26 -7.56 25.79 18.72
C MET A 26 -7.28 24.55 17.87
N GLU A 27 -7.57 24.59 16.56
CA GLU A 27 -7.25 23.49 15.63
C GLU A 27 -5.73 23.28 15.51
N MET A 28 -4.94 24.35 15.45
CA MET A 28 -3.48 24.28 15.44
C MET A 28 -2.91 23.75 16.75
N GLU A 29 -3.46 24.17 17.90
CA GLU A 29 -3.04 23.69 19.21
C GLU A 29 -3.44 22.22 19.40
N ALA A 30 -4.62 21.80 18.95
CA ALA A 30 -5.03 20.40 18.94
C ALA A 30 -4.12 19.53 18.07
N LEU A 31 -3.76 20.01 16.86
CA LEU A 31 -2.79 19.33 15.99
C LEU A 31 -1.41 19.26 16.64
N ARG A 32 -1.00 20.31 17.36
CA ARG A 32 0.25 20.34 18.11
C ARG A 32 0.26 19.34 19.26
N GLN A 33 -0.82 19.29 20.04
CA GLN A 33 -0.98 18.32 21.13
C GLN A 33 -0.95 16.89 20.60
N LEU A 34 -1.71 16.61 19.53
CA LEU A 34 -1.70 15.30 18.87
C LEU A 34 -0.30 14.93 18.36
N ALA A 35 0.44 15.88 17.79
CA ALA A 35 1.81 15.66 17.34
C ALA A 35 2.74 15.35 18.52
N ILE A 36 2.64 16.07 19.64
CA ILE A 36 3.42 15.82 20.85
C ILE A 36 3.08 14.44 21.43
N GLU A 37 1.80 14.08 21.50
CA GLU A 37 1.35 12.76 21.96
C GLU A 37 1.86 11.63 21.05
N THR A 38 1.83 11.82 19.75
CA THR A 38 2.39 10.87 18.78
C THR A 38 3.91 10.71 18.99
N MET A 39 4.62 11.80 19.23
CA MET A 39 6.06 11.76 19.56
C MET A 39 6.31 11.06 20.89
N ARG A 40 5.50 11.33 21.93
CA ARG A 40 5.58 10.64 23.23
C ARG A 40 5.38 9.14 23.06
N HIS A 41 4.34 8.75 22.33
CA HIS A 41 4.02 7.34 22.06
C HIS A 41 5.18 6.65 21.34
N TYR A 42 5.75 7.29 20.31
CA TYR A 42 6.91 6.76 19.60
C TYR A 42 8.13 6.56 20.50
N VAL A 43 8.44 7.54 21.38
CA VAL A 43 9.55 7.41 22.34
C VAL A 43 9.29 6.29 23.35
N PHE A 44 8.05 6.11 23.80
CA PHE A 44 7.63 5.01 24.65
C PHE A 44 7.79 3.64 23.96
N GLU A 45 7.37 3.51 22.70
CA GLU A 45 7.55 2.29 21.92
C GLU A 45 9.03 1.93 21.77
N ILE A 46 9.90 2.92 21.53
CA ILE A 46 11.35 2.70 21.49
C ILE A 46 11.85 2.19 22.84
N TYR A 47 11.41 2.76 23.95
CA TYR A 47 11.84 2.32 25.28
C TYR A 47 11.43 0.87 25.56
N ALA A 48 10.17 0.52 25.29
CA ALA A 48 9.69 -0.86 25.41
C ALA A 48 10.45 -1.82 24.49
N ALA A 49 10.81 -1.39 23.28
CA ALA A 49 11.65 -2.16 22.38
C ALA A 49 13.06 -2.40 22.94
N LEU A 50 13.64 -1.42 23.64
CA LEU A 50 14.96 -1.58 24.28
C LEU A 50 14.92 -2.56 25.44
N ASP A 51 13.86 -2.55 26.25
CA ASP A 51 13.66 -3.56 27.30
C ASP A 51 13.58 -4.97 26.71
N ALA A 52 12.82 -5.15 25.63
CA ALA A 52 12.73 -6.44 24.93
C ALA A 52 14.06 -6.86 24.26
N LEU A 53 14.84 -5.91 23.77
CA LEU A 53 16.16 -6.16 23.18
C LEU A 53 17.17 -6.65 24.23
N GLU A 54 17.11 -6.10 25.45
CA GLU A 54 17.99 -6.44 26.57
C GLU A 54 17.89 -7.92 26.94
N GLU A 55 16.68 -8.48 26.99
CA GLU A 55 16.43 -9.90 27.25
C GLU A 55 17.11 -10.83 26.22
N LEU A 56 17.33 -10.35 25.00
CA LEU A 56 17.83 -11.13 23.87
C LEU A 56 19.30 -10.85 23.53
N VAL A 57 19.95 -9.94 24.25
CA VAL A 57 21.38 -9.57 24.07
C VAL A 57 22.27 -10.81 24.11
N HIS A 58 22.02 -11.74 25.02
CA HIS A 58 22.86 -12.94 25.18
C HIS A 58 22.62 -13.98 24.09
N LYS A 59 21.41 -14.04 23.53
CA LYS A 59 21.02 -15.07 22.54
C LYS A 59 21.34 -14.66 21.11
N TYR A 60 21.10 -13.39 20.75
CA TYR A 60 21.30 -12.87 19.40
C TYR A 60 22.03 -11.50 19.41
N PRO A 61 23.27 -11.44 19.93
CA PRO A 61 23.95 -10.18 20.20
C PRO A 61 24.11 -9.30 18.95
N LEU A 62 24.43 -9.90 17.80
CA LEU A 62 24.66 -9.16 16.54
C LEU A 62 23.35 -8.60 15.95
N GLN A 63 22.26 -9.36 16.07
CA GLN A 63 20.92 -8.93 15.66
C GLN A 63 20.41 -7.81 16.56
N VAL A 64 20.56 -7.95 17.87
CA VAL A 64 20.22 -6.90 18.84
C VAL A 64 21.00 -5.62 18.56
N TYR A 65 22.29 -5.73 18.24
CA TYR A 65 23.09 -4.57 17.83
C TYR A 65 22.56 -3.90 16.56
N SER A 66 22.16 -4.67 15.54
CA SER A 66 21.55 -4.12 14.32
C SER A 66 20.20 -3.45 14.60
N LEU A 67 19.36 -4.03 15.46
CA LEU A 67 18.07 -3.47 15.85
C LEU A 67 18.23 -2.19 16.67
N LEU A 68 19.24 -2.13 17.53
CA LEU A 68 19.63 -0.91 18.23
C LEU A 68 20.05 0.20 17.26
N LEU A 69 20.81 -0.13 16.22
CA LEU A 69 21.15 0.81 15.15
C LEU A 69 19.92 1.26 14.37
N TYR A 70 18.96 0.37 14.11
CA TYR A 70 17.68 0.69 13.47
C TYR A 70 16.87 1.69 14.31
N LEU A 71 16.71 1.43 15.62
CA LEU A 71 16.01 2.35 16.53
C LEU A 71 16.71 3.70 16.59
N HIS A 72 18.05 3.71 16.57
CA HIS A 72 18.83 4.95 16.59
C HIS A 72 18.63 5.77 15.32
N LEU A 73 18.62 5.10 14.17
CA LEU A 73 18.35 5.72 12.88
C LEU A 73 16.93 6.29 12.84
N GLY A 74 15.93 5.53 13.29
CA GLY A 74 14.54 5.99 13.34
C GLY A 74 14.36 7.23 14.23
N LEU A 75 14.92 7.21 15.44
CA LEU A 75 14.87 8.37 16.33
C LEU A 75 15.57 9.59 15.72
N LYS A 76 16.71 9.40 15.05
CA LYS A 76 17.43 10.48 14.38
C LYS A 76 16.64 11.07 13.20
N GLU A 77 16.11 10.22 12.33
CA GLU A 77 15.35 10.64 11.14
C GLU A 77 13.97 11.24 11.49
N SER A 78 13.38 10.86 12.62
CA SER A 78 12.13 11.45 13.13
C SER A 78 12.25 12.94 13.47
N GLY A 79 13.47 13.46 13.66
CA GLY A 79 13.71 14.82 14.12
C GLY A 79 13.32 15.07 15.59
N ILE A 80 12.92 14.03 16.34
CA ILE A 80 12.51 14.16 17.74
C ILE A 80 13.70 14.49 18.63
N HIS A 81 13.61 15.64 19.30
CA HIS A 81 14.62 16.15 20.23
C HIS A 81 13.95 16.85 21.42
N GLU A 82 14.72 17.02 22.50
CA GLU A 82 14.23 17.46 23.81
C GLU A 82 13.49 18.80 23.77
N ARG A 83 13.84 19.68 22.82
CA ARG A 83 13.22 21.01 22.69
C ARG A 83 11.78 20.97 22.18
N LEU A 84 11.35 19.88 21.55
CA LEU A 84 9.98 19.73 21.04
C LEU A 84 8.97 19.46 22.16
N PHE A 85 9.43 18.91 23.28
CA PHE A 85 8.55 18.62 24.41
C PHE A 85 8.45 19.84 25.33
N PRO A 86 7.24 20.29 25.68
CA PRO A 86 7.07 21.41 26.62
C PRO A 86 7.42 20.98 28.05
N GLU A 87 6.98 19.79 28.46
CA GLU A 87 7.10 19.28 29.82
C GLU A 87 8.51 18.76 30.13
N VAL A 88 8.97 18.97 31.36
CA VAL A 88 10.30 18.52 31.82
C VAL A 88 10.38 16.99 31.84
N HIS A 89 9.30 16.32 32.27
CA HIS A 89 9.27 14.87 32.39
C HIS A 89 9.52 14.14 31.06
N ASP A 90 8.91 14.61 29.97
CA ASP A 90 9.12 14.04 28.63
C ASP A 90 10.56 14.21 28.15
N LYS A 91 11.19 15.35 28.46
CA LYS A 91 12.59 15.60 28.11
C LYS A 91 13.50 14.61 28.83
N GLU A 92 13.30 14.44 30.12
CA GLU A 92 14.03 13.48 30.94
C GLU A 92 13.81 12.05 30.44
N TYR A 93 12.58 11.72 30.03
CA TYR A 93 12.26 10.42 29.46
C TYR A 93 13.02 10.17 28.16
N LEU A 94 12.99 11.10 27.20
CA LEU A 94 13.77 11.01 25.96
C LEU A 94 15.28 10.88 26.24
N LEU A 95 15.81 11.66 27.19
CA LEU A 95 17.21 11.57 27.60
C LEU A 95 17.55 10.20 28.19
N ARG A 96 16.64 9.61 28.98
CA ARG A 96 16.78 8.25 29.52
C ARG A 96 16.81 7.22 28.41
N VAL A 97 15.92 7.30 27.42
CA VAL A 97 15.92 6.42 26.24
C VAL A 97 17.26 6.51 25.51
N ARG A 98 17.71 7.73 25.17
CA ARG A 98 19.00 7.96 24.49
C ARG A 98 20.19 7.43 25.28
N LYS A 99 20.17 7.60 26.61
CA LYS A 99 21.20 7.08 27.52
C LYS A 99 21.22 5.54 27.48
N LYS A 100 20.07 4.89 27.62
CA LYS A 100 19.94 3.42 27.56
C LYS A 100 20.46 2.87 26.24
N MET A 101 20.05 3.46 25.11
CA MET A 101 20.56 3.06 23.79
C MET A 101 22.08 3.16 23.69
N ARG A 102 22.67 4.26 24.18
CA ARG A 102 24.12 4.47 24.17
C ARG A 102 24.84 3.42 25.02
N GLN A 103 24.31 3.12 26.22
CA GLN A 103 24.89 2.12 27.12
C GLN A 103 24.88 0.72 26.49
N MET A 104 23.72 0.27 25.97
CA MET A 104 23.63 -1.02 25.27
C MET A 104 24.59 -1.08 24.08
N ARG A 105 24.72 0.03 23.32
CA ARG A 105 25.66 0.10 22.20
C ARG A 105 27.11 -0.04 22.67
N GLN A 106 27.51 0.67 23.71
CA GLN A 106 28.87 0.62 24.26
C GLN A 106 29.22 -0.78 24.80
N GLU A 107 28.24 -1.53 25.30
CA GLU A 107 28.44 -2.90 25.75
C GLU A 107 28.59 -3.90 24.60
N LEU A 108 27.82 -3.71 23.52
CA LEU A 108 27.76 -4.63 22.38
C LEU A 108 28.85 -4.36 21.34
N GLU A 109 29.15 -3.10 21.04
CA GLU A 109 30.05 -2.69 19.95
C GLU A 109 31.46 -3.29 20.05
N PRO A 110 32.09 -3.43 21.24
CA PRO A 110 33.40 -4.09 21.37
C PRO A 110 33.40 -5.59 21.03
N ARG A 111 32.23 -6.26 21.04
CA ARG A 111 32.12 -7.71 20.83
C ARG A 111 32.22 -8.13 19.37
N PHE A 112 32.15 -7.17 18.44
CA PHE A 112 32.07 -7.45 17.01
C PHE A 112 33.28 -6.90 16.25
N SER A 113 33.67 -7.62 15.22
CA SER A 113 34.63 -7.14 14.23
C SER A 113 34.05 -6.01 13.38
N ASP A 114 34.90 -5.23 12.71
CA ASP A 114 34.46 -4.15 11.82
C ASP A 114 33.61 -4.67 10.64
N LYS A 115 33.84 -5.91 10.20
CA LYS A 115 33.02 -6.53 9.16
C LYS A 115 31.60 -6.79 9.66
N GLU A 116 31.46 -7.35 10.85
CA GLU A 116 30.16 -7.60 11.47
C GLU A 116 29.41 -6.30 11.76
N LYS A 117 30.10 -5.28 12.27
CA LYS A 117 29.53 -3.93 12.47
C LYS A 117 28.97 -3.35 11.16
N LYS A 118 29.71 -3.49 10.06
CA LYS A 118 29.25 -3.05 8.73
C LYS A 118 28.02 -3.81 8.26
N VAL A 119 27.99 -5.14 8.43
CA VAL A 119 26.82 -5.96 8.06
C VAL A 119 25.61 -5.58 8.91
N ALA A 120 25.78 -5.42 10.23
CA ALA A 120 24.71 -4.99 11.13
C ALA A 120 24.16 -3.61 10.78
N ALA A 121 25.02 -2.65 10.42
CA ALA A 121 24.61 -1.32 9.97
C ALA A 121 23.85 -1.37 8.62
N LEU A 122 24.29 -2.21 7.68
CA LEU A 122 23.57 -2.43 6.42
C LEU A 122 22.21 -3.10 6.64
N ALA A 123 22.12 -4.09 7.53
CA ALA A 123 20.87 -4.74 7.89
C ALA A 123 19.91 -3.76 8.58
N ALA A 124 20.41 -2.91 9.48
CA ALA A 124 19.63 -1.87 10.15
C ALA A 124 19.05 -0.85 9.16
N LYS A 125 19.90 -0.37 8.23
CA LYS A 125 19.48 0.56 7.17
C LYS A 125 18.45 -0.10 6.23
N ALA A 126 18.67 -1.35 5.84
CA ALA A 126 17.72 -2.09 5.02
C ALA A 126 16.37 -2.29 5.74
N LEU A 127 16.40 -2.58 7.05
CA LEU A 127 15.19 -2.72 7.86
C LEU A 127 14.42 -1.40 7.97
N PHE A 128 15.13 -0.29 8.13
CA PHE A 128 14.54 1.06 8.10
C PHE A 128 13.87 1.38 6.76
N GLU A 129 14.52 1.02 5.66
CA GLU A 129 14.00 1.24 4.31
C GLU A 129 12.97 0.19 3.88
N ARG A 130 12.67 -0.81 4.71
CA ARG A 130 11.87 -1.99 4.33
C ARG A 130 10.53 -1.64 3.65
N PRO A 131 9.69 -0.71 4.14
CA PRO A 131 8.43 -0.38 3.48
C PRO A 131 8.64 0.11 2.04
N MET A 132 9.65 0.96 1.85
CA MET A 132 10.06 1.47 0.54
C MET A 132 10.56 0.34 -0.37
N LEU A 133 11.39 -0.57 0.15
CA LEU A 133 11.91 -1.71 -0.60
C LEU A 133 10.81 -2.71 -0.99
N GLU A 134 9.85 -2.95 -0.11
CA GLU A 134 8.69 -3.80 -0.39
C GLU A 134 7.82 -3.19 -1.49
N LEU A 135 7.56 -1.87 -1.44
CA LEU A 135 6.82 -1.18 -2.49
C LEU A 135 7.55 -1.24 -3.84
N ILE A 136 8.89 -1.06 -3.88
CA ILE A 136 9.70 -1.24 -5.10
C ILE A 136 9.48 -2.62 -5.71
N VAL A 137 9.59 -3.68 -4.90
CA VAL A 137 9.40 -5.07 -5.38
C VAL A 137 7.98 -5.31 -5.85
N GLN A 138 6.98 -4.80 -5.13
CA GLN A 138 5.58 -4.92 -5.50
C GLN A 138 5.26 -4.15 -6.80
N ALA A 139 5.77 -2.93 -6.94
CA ALA A 139 5.59 -2.10 -8.13
C ALA A 139 6.20 -2.74 -9.37
N LYS A 140 7.42 -3.30 -9.26
CA LYS A 140 8.04 -4.02 -10.38
C LYS A 140 7.23 -5.26 -10.77
N LYS A 141 6.82 -6.08 -9.79
CA LYS A 141 5.94 -7.23 -10.04
C LYS A 141 4.61 -6.81 -10.66
N ALA A 142 4.04 -5.69 -10.23
CA ALA A 142 2.80 -5.14 -10.75
C ALA A 142 2.97 -4.67 -12.21
N GLN A 143 4.08 -3.99 -12.53
CA GLN A 143 4.42 -3.57 -13.89
C GLN A 143 4.59 -4.78 -14.83
N ASP A 144 5.32 -5.79 -14.38
CA ASP A 144 5.51 -7.03 -15.16
C ASP A 144 4.16 -7.75 -15.36
N SER A 145 3.35 -7.84 -14.31
CA SER A 145 2.03 -8.48 -14.34
C SER A 145 1.02 -7.72 -15.22
N LEU A 146 1.05 -6.38 -15.23
CA LEU A 146 0.24 -5.56 -16.12
C LEU A 146 0.63 -5.78 -17.57
N SER A 147 1.93 -5.84 -17.87
CA SER A 147 2.40 -6.11 -19.24
C SER A 147 1.90 -7.48 -19.75
N GLN A 148 1.83 -8.49 -18.88
CA GLN A 148 1.30 -9.81 -19.20
C GLN A 148 -0.23 -9.79 -19.32
N THR A 149 -0.91 -9.11 -18.40
CA THR A 149 -2.37 -8.95 -18.39
C THR A 149 -2.85 -8.21 -19.63
N ASP A 150 -2.13 -7.18 -20.08
CA ASP A 150 -2.43 -6.44 -21.31
C ASP A 150 -2.28 -7.30 -22.57
N LYS A 151 -1.26 -8.17 -22.62
CA LYS A 151 -1.11 -9.16 -23.70
C LYS A 151 -2.29 -10.14 -23.71
N GLN A 152 -2.67 -10.66 -22.55
CA GLN A 152 -3.83 -11.53 -22.41
C GLN A 152 -5.12 -10.82 -22.80
N TRP A 153 -5.32 -9.58 -22.36
CA TRP A 153 -6.47 -8.74 -22.68
C TRP A 153 -6.59 -8.48 -24.18
N ARG A 154 -5.49 -8.08 -24.84
CA ARG A 154 -5.46 -7.89 -26.29
C ARG A 154 -5.80 -9.20 -27.03
N SER A 155 -5.27 -10.33 -26.57
CA SER A 155 -5.58 -11.64 -27.15
C SER A 155 -7.05 -12.04 -26.94
N PHE A 156 -7.63 -11.73 -25.78
CA PHE A 156 -9.03 -11.98 -25.46
C PHE A 156 -9.95 -11.09 -26.30
N ALA A 157 -9.66 -9.78 -26.36
CA ALA A 157 -10.40 -8.81 -27.15
C ALA A 157 -10.37 -9.16 -28.64
N ALA A 158 -9.21 -9.54 -29.19
CA ALA A 158 -9.09 -9.96 -30.60
C ALA A 158 -9.85 -11.25 -30.90
N LYS A 159 -9.81 -12.25 -30.00
CA LYS A 159 -10.59 -13.50 -30.15
C LYS A 159 -12.09 -13.24 -30.07
N TYR A 160 -12.52 -12.33 -29.20
CA TYR A 160 -13.93 -12.03 -29.00
C TYR A 160 -14.50 -11.13 -30.10
N SER A 161 -13.73 -10.14 -30.58
CA SER A 161 -14.13 -9.27 -31.69
C SER A 161 -14.28 -10.06 -32.99
N TRP A 162 -13.34 -10.97 -33.31
CA TRP A 162 -13.45 -11.85 -34.47
C TRP A 162 -14.65 -12.79 -34.38
N ARG A 163 -14.90 -13.38 -33.20
CA ARG A 163 -16.04 -14.29 -33.01
C ARG A 163 -17.38 -13.59 -33.05
N MET A 164 -17.49 -12.37 -32.51
CA MET A 164 -18.71 -11.56 -32.63
C MET A 164 -18.93 -11.09 -34.06
N ALA A 165 -17.88 -10.64 -34.77
CA ALA A 165 -17.97 -10.29 -36.18
C ALA A 165 -18.38 -11.49 -37.05
N ALA A 166 -17.80 -12.67 -36.82
CA ALA A 166 -18.17 -13.91 -37.50
C ALA A 166 -19.62 -14.34 -37.19
N PHE A 167 -20.08 -14.18 -35.95
CA PHE A 167 -21.45 -14.49 -35.56
C PHE A 167 -22.47 -13.54 -36.21
N ILE A 168 -22.17 -12.23 -36.24
CA ILE A 168 -22.99 -11.24 -36.95
C ILE A 168 -23.03 -11.54 -38.46
N LEU A 169 -21.90 -11.92 -39.05
CA LEU A 169 -21.82 -12.32 -40.46
C LEU A 169 -22.66 -13.58 -40.74
N LEU A 170 -22.64 -14.57 -39.83
CA LEU A 170 -23.40 -15.81 -39.97
C LEU A 170 -24.91 -15.59 -39.83
N ILE A 171 -25.33 -14.66 -38.96
CA ILE A 171 -26.72 -14.18 -38.90
C ILE A 171 -27.09 -13.49 -40.22
N LEU A 172 -26.29 -12.53 -40.67
CA LEU A 172 -26.55 -11.76 -41.91
C LEU A 172 -26.61 -12.65 -43.16
N LEU A 173 -25.77 -13.68 -43.26
CA LEU A 173 -25.76 -14.64 -44.37
C LEU A 173 -26.84 -15.72 -44.24
N GLY A 174 -27.24 -16.08 -43.01
CA GLY A 174 -28.23 -17.13 -42.75
C GLY A 174 -29.69 -16.64 -42.84
N THR A 175 -29.97 -15.38 -42.50
CA THR A 175 -31.36 -14.85 -42.51
C THR A 175 -32.01 -14.70 -43.89
N PRO A 176 -31.32 -14.32 -44.99
CA PRO A 176 -31.97 -14.20 -46.30
C PRO A 176 -32.25 -15.55 -46.98
N GLY A 177 -31.44 -16.59 -46.72
CA GLY A 177 -31.62 -17.92 -47.35
C GLY A 177 -32.80 -18.74 -46.79
N LEU A 178 -33.14 -18.55 -45.51
CA LEU A 178 -34.24 -19.26 -44.84
C LEU A 178 -35.60 -18.61 -45.06
N CYS A 179 -35.67 -17.28 -45.20
CA CYS A 179 -36.93 -16.59 -45.52
C CYS A 179 -37.44 -16.88 -46.94
N GLY A 180 -36.56 -17.23 -47.88
CA GLY A 180 -36.94 -17.61 -49.25
C GLY A 180 -37.59 -19.00 -49.38
N LEU A 181 -37.38 -19.91 -48.42
CA LEU A 181 -37.91 -21.29 -48.44
C LEU A 181 -39.24 -21.45 -47.69
N CYS A 182 -39.70 -20.42 -46.97
CA CYS A 182 -40.95 -20.49 -46.19
C CYS A 182 -42.22 -20.12 -46.98
N VAL A 183 -42.11 -19.80 -48.29
CA VAL A 183 -43.24 -19.32 -49.10
C VAL A 183 -43.85 -20.42 -49.98
N SER A 184 -43.32 -21.65 -50.01
CA SER A 184 -43.91 -22.74 -50.82
C SER A 184 -43.89 -24.10 -50.13
N SER A 185 -44.96 -24.45 -49.41
CA SER A 185 -45.61 -25.77 -49.49
C SER A 185 -46.78 -25.91 -48.50
N GLU A 186 -47.92 -26.37 -49.02
CA GLU A 186 -49.19 -26.62 -48.31
C GLU A 186 -49.18 -27.92 -47.49
N SER A 187 -48.04 -28.31 -46.90
CA SER A 187 -47.97 -29.53 -46.09
C SER A 187 -47.29 -29.25 -44.75
N GLY A 188 -47.76 -29.89 -43.67
CA GLY A 188 -47.42 -29.64 -42.26
C GLY A 188 -45.94 -29.78 -41.82
N LEU A 189 -44.99 -29.68 -42.75
CA LEU A 189 -43.56 -29.53 -42.50
C LEU A 189 -43.18 -28.16 -41.90
N SER A 190 -44.00 -27.12 -42.09
CA SER A 190 -43.69 -25.75 -41.64
C SER A 190 -43.65 -25.60 -40.11
N MET A 191 -44.44 -26.37 -39.35
CA MET A 191 -44.40 -26.31 -37.87
C MET A 191 -43.16 -27.01 -37.30
N TYR A 192 -42.68 -28.09 -37.93
CA TYR A 192 -41.47 -28.80 -37.48
C TYR A 192 -40.20 -27.99 -37.76
N THR A 193 -40.15 -27.24 -38.86
CA THR A 193 -39.01 -26.35 -39.19
C THR A 193 -38.97 -25.13 -38.26
N ILE A 194 -40.11 -24.53 -37.91
CA ILE A 194 -40.18 -23.43 -36.94
C ILE A 194 -39.79 -23.90 -35.53
N GLY A 195 -40.26 -25.08 -35.10
CA GLY A 195 -39.92 -25.65 -33.78
C GLY A 195 -38.43 -26.00 -33.63
N SER A 196 -37.81 -26.52 -34.69
CA SER A 196 -36.37 -26.82 -34.71
C SER A 196 -35.51 -25.55 -34.76
N LEU A 197 -35.96 -24.49 -35.44
CA LEU A 197 -35.32 -23.17 -35.42
C LEU A 197 -35.37 -22.51 -34.04
N LEU A 198 -36.50 -22.63 -33.32
CA LEU A 198 -36.62 -22.11 -31.95
C LEU A 198 -35.74 -22.89 -30.96
N LEU A 199 -35.67 -24.22 -31.06
CA LEU A 199 -34.80 -25.04 -30.22
C LEU A 199 -33.31 -24.79 -30.50
N LEU A 200 -32.92 -24.63 -31.76
CA LEU A 200 -31.58 -24.17 -32.12
C LEU A 200 -31.31 -22.76 -31.61
N GLY A 201 -32.26 -21.84 -31.72
CA GLY A 201 -32.16 -20.48 -31.20
C GLY A 201 -31.97 -20.43 -29.68
N VAL A 202 -32.75 -21.21 -28.92
CA VAL A 202 -32.65 -21.32 -27.46
C VAL A 202 -31.36 -22.04 -27.05
N GLY A 203 -30.95 -23.09 -27.76
CA GLY A 203 -29.68 -23.80 -27.51
C GLY A 203 -28.47 -22.92 -27.78
N ILE A 204 -28.47 -22.16 -28.88
CA ILE A 204 -27.44 -21.17 -29.23
C ILE A 204 -27.44 -20.02 -28.21
N TYR A 205 -28.62 -19.52 -27.81
CA TYR A 205 -28.74 -18.48 -26.78
C TYR A 205 -28.26 -18.96 -25.42
N GLY A 206 -28.58 -20.20 -25.01
CA GLY A 206 -28.12 -20.81 -23.76
C GLY A 206 -26.60 -21.02 -23.75
N LEU A 207 -26.01 -21.53 -24.84
CA LEU A 207 -24.56 -21.62 -25.02
C LEU A 207 -23.88 -20.25 -25.07
N ALA A 208 -24.49 -19.27 -25.73
CA ALA A 208 -24.02 -17.89 -25.77
C ALA A 208 -24.07 -17.25 -24.37
N SER A 209 -25.16 -17.46 -23.62
CA SER A 209 -25.36 -17.02 -22.23
C SER A 209 -24.31 -17.61 -21.28
N LEU A 210 -24.11 -18.94 -21.30
CA LEU A 210 -23.10 -19.61 -20.47
C LEU A 210 -21.67 -19.18 -20.83
N ARG A 211 -21.38 -18.99 -22.13
CA ARG A 211 -20.09 -18.43 -22.58
C ARG A 211 -19.93 -16.96 -22.20
N ARG A 212 -21.02 -16.18 -22.20
CA ARG A 212 -21.04 -14.78 -21.78
C ARG A 212 -20.77 -14.66 -20.28
N ASN A 213 -21.28 -15.57 -19.46
CA ASN A 213 -21.00 -15.61 -18.02
C ASN A 213 -19.52 -15.93 -17.74
N LYS A 214 -18.95 -16.96 -18.39
CA LYS A 214 -17.50 -17.27 -18.26
C LYS A 214 -16.61 -16.14 -18.78
N ALA A 215 -16.97 -15.53 -19.91
CA ALA A 215 -16.27 -14.37 -20.46
C ALA A 215 -16.37 -13.14 -19.54
N TYR A 216 -17.53 -12.92 -18.91
CA TYR A 216 -17.73 -11.86 -17.94
C TYR A 216 -16.90 -12.09 -16.67
N GLN A 217 -16.85 -13.31 -16.14
CA GLN A 217 -15.98 -13.66 -15.00
C GLN A 217 -14.50 -13.46 -15.31
N GLN A 218 -14.05 -13.83 -16.51
CA GLN A 218 -12.67 -13.57 -16.96
C GLN A 218 -12.40 -12.06 -17.10
N TYR A 219 -13.37 -11.31 -17.62
CA TYR A 219 -13.28 -9.85 -17.75
C TYR A 219 -13.20 -9.16 -16.38
N THR A 220 -14.07 -9.52 -15.43
CA THR A 220 -14.07 -8.91 -14.09
C THR A 220 -12.77 -9.24 -13.36
N HIS A 221 -12.31 -10.49 -13.40
CA HIS A 221 -11.03 -10.89 -12.82
C HIS A 221 -9.84 -10.09 -13.40
N LEU A 222 -9.76 -9.95 -14.73
CA LEU A 222 -8.70 -9.17 -15.38
C LEU A 222 -8.80 -7.67 -15.04
N ARG A 223 -10.01 -7.12 -14.94
CA ARG A 223 -10.26 -5.73 -14.52
C ARG A 223 -9.81 -5.50 -13.07
N ASP A 224 -10.16 -6.40 -12.16
CA ASP A 224 -9.81 -6.29 -10.74
C ASP A 224 -8.29 -6.40 -10.52
N MET A 225 -7.64 -7.34 -11.22
CA MET A 225 -6.18 -7.43 -11.22
C MET A 225 -5.53 -6.16 -11.75
N ARG A 226 -6.04 -5.61 -12.87
CA ARG A 226 -5.53 -4.39 -13.47
C ARG A 226 -5.67 -3.20 -12.52
N GLN A 227 -6.82 -3.05 -11.86
CA GLN A 227 -7.04 -2.00 -10.86
C GLN A 227 -6.08 -2.14 -9.67
N LYS A 228 -5.92 -3.36 -9.15
CA LYS A 228 -4.98 -3.64 -8.05
C LYS A 228 -3.55 -3.24 -8.40
N TYR A 229 -3.08 -3.61 -9.58
CA TYR A 229 -1.72 -3.27 -10.02
C TYR A 229 -1.55 -1.77 -10.32
N TYR A 230 -2.58 -1.10 -10.86
CA TYR A 230 -2.55 0.34 -11.02
C TYR A 230 -2.39 1.06 -9.69
N ASN A 231 -3.15 0.68 -8.66
CA ASN A 231 -3.04 1.31 -7.34
C ASN A 231 -1.61 1.22 -6.78
N ILE A 232 -0.95 0.07 -6.92
CA ILE A 232 0.44 -0.13 -6.47
C ILE A 232 1.41 0.75 -7.27
N ILE A 233 1.23 0.85 -8.60
CA ILE A 233 2.07 1.73 -9.43
C ILE A 233 1.83 3.20 -9.10
N THR A 234 0.58 3.60 -8.86
CA THR A 234 0.26 4.97 -8.45
C THR A 234 0.89 5.31 -7.10
N GLU A 235 0.84 4.39 -6.13
CA GLU A 235 1.53 4.57 -4.84
C GLU A 235 3.05 4.71 -5.03
N TRP A 236 3.65 3.89 -5.90
CA TRP A 236 5.06 4.04 -6.29
C TRP A 236 5.35 5.40 -6.91
N GLU A 237 4.51 5.86 -7.84
CA GLU A 237 4.66 7.14 -8.53
C GLU A 237 4.59 8.34 -7.58
N GLN A 238 3.69 8.30 -6.60
CA GLN A 238 3.57 9.32 -5.56
C GLN A 238 4.82 9.43 -4.67
N ASN A 239 5.62 8.37 -4.58
CA ASN A 239 6.81 8.32 -3.73
C ASN A 239 8.13 8.48 -4.51
N LYS A 240 8.11 8.73 -5.83
CA LYS A 240 9.30 8.82 -6.70
C LYS A 240 10.39 9.77 -6.19
N GLU A 241 10.00 10.95 -5.71
CA GLU A 241 10.96 11.93 -5.20
C GLU A 241 11.70 11.41 -3.96
N ALA A 242 10.98 10.80 -3.02
CA ALA A 242 11.57 10.17 -1.84
C ALA A 242 12.55 9.04 -2.22
N TYR A 243 12.26 8.27 -3.28
CA TYR A 243 13.20 7.26 -3.78
C TYR A 243 14.45 7.87 -4.42
N ARG A 244 14.29 8.93 -5.20
CA ARG A 244 15.42 9.64 -5.82
C ARG A 244 16.34 10.21 -4.75
N GLU A 245 15.80 10.84 -3.72
CA GLU A 245 16.59 11.37 -2.60
C GLU A 245 17.31 10.27 -1.83
N ARG A 246 16.64 9.12 -1.59
CA ARG A 246 17.18 8.04 -0.76
C ARG A 246 18.18 7.15 -1.48
N PHE A 247 17.95 6.86 -2.75
CA PHE A 247 18.70 5.87 -3.54
C PHE A 247 19.50 6.48 -4.70
N GLY A 248 19.31 7.76 -5.00
CA GLY A 248 19.99 8.47 -6.09
C GLY A 248 19.39 8.22 -7.48
N THR A 249 18.35 7.39 -7.58
CA THR A 249 17.64 7.05 -8.82
C THR A 249 16.18 6.78 -8.51
N ASP A 250 15.29 7.08 -9.45
CA ASP A 250 13.86 6.72 -9.45
C ASP A 250 13.54 5.67 -10.52
N ASN A 251 14.57 5.11 -11.18
CA ASN A 251 14.41 4.06 -12.17
C ASN A 251 14.10 2.74 -11.47
N LEU A 252 12.87 2.25 -11.67
CA LEU A 252 12.37 1.02 -11.04
C LEU A 252 13.20 -0.22 -11.41
N GLU A 253 13.75 -0.29 -12.64
CA GLU A 253 14.58 -1.41 -13.09
C GLU A 253 15.93 -1.47 -12.38
N GLU A 254 16.51 -0.31 -12.05
CA GLU A 254 17.76 -0.22 -11.29
C GLU A 254 17.54 -0.48 -9.79
N LEU A 255 16.41 0.00 -9.26
CA LEU A 255 16.06 -0.15 -7.84
C LEU A 255 15.64 -1.56 -7.47
N TYR A 256 14.99 -2.29 -8.37
CA TYR A 256 14.51 -3.64 -8.12
C TYR A 256 15.60 -4.61 -7.61
N PRO A 257 16.76 -4.81 -8.29
CA PRO A 257 17.80 -5.72 -7.81
C PRO A 257 18.39 -5.26 -6.46
N ILE A 258 18.48 -3.95 -6.22
CA ILE A 258 18.94 -3.40 -4.94
C ILE A 258 17.94 -3.76 -3.83
N ALA A 259 16.65 -3.57 -4.07
CA ALA A 259 15.59 -3.88 -3.12
C ALA A 259 15.53 -5.38 -2.81
N VAL A 260 15.59 -6.25 -3.84
CA VAL A 260 15.64 -7.70 -3.64
C VAL A 260 16.85 -8.11 -2.81
N LYS A 261 18.05 -7.57 -3.11
CA LYS A 261 19.27 -7.87 -2.36
C LYS A 261 19.17 -7.44 -0.90
N ARG A 262 18.67 -6.23 -0.63
CA ARG A 262 18.50 -5.69 0.74
C ARG A 262 17.42 -6.43 1.53
N LEU A 263 16.28 -6.74 0.92
CA LEU A 263 15.24 -7.57 1.56
C LEU A 263 15.75 -9.00 1.85
N THR A 264 16.58 -9.55 0.96
CA THR A 264 17.23 -10.85 1.19
C THR A 264 18.23 -10.79 2.34
N LEU A 265 18.97 -9.68 2.48
CA LEU A 265 19.83 -9.44 3.63
C LEU A 265 19.03 -9.45 4.93
N ILE A 266 17.89 -8.73 4.98
CA ILE A 266 17.00 -8.73 6.16
C ILE A 266 16.57 -10.16 6.50
N LYS A 267 16.07 -10.92 5.52
CA LYS A 267 15.61 -12.31 5.75
C LYS A 267 16.71 -13.24 6.24
N ARG A 268 17.94 -13.07 5.75
CA ARG A 268 19.09 -13.89 6.17
C ARG A 268 19.58 -13.50 7.56
N PHE A 269 19.56 -12.20 7.86
CA PHE A 269 20.10 -11.64 9.10
C PHE A 269 19.12 -11.77 10.27
N PHE A 270 17.83 -11.68 9.97
CA PHE A 270 16.70 -11.89 10.86
C PHE A 270 15.89 -13.10 10.35
N PRO A 271 16.38 -14.34 10.56
CA PRO A 271 15.65 -15.53 10.17
C PRO A 271 14.31 -15.59 10.90
N GLU A 272 13.38 -16.38 10.37
CA GLU A 272 12.01 -16.55 10.87
C GLU A 272 11.90 -17.29 12.22
N ASP A 273 12.90 -17.11 13.08
CA ASP A 273 12.87 -17.53 14.48
C ASP A 273 11.73 -16.81 15.21
N GLU A 274 10.89 -17.56 15.91
CA GLU A 274 9.70 -17.07 16.59
C GLU A 274 10.04 -15.97 17.61
N ALA A 275 11.16 -16.10 18.33
CA ALA A 275 11.60 -15.09 19.29
C ALA A 275 12.00 -13.78 18.59
N LEU A 276 12.59 -13.89 17.40
CA LEU A 276 13.08 -12.76 16.63
C LEU A 276 11.97 -12.09 15.82
N ARG A 277 10.98 -12.85 15.34
CA ARG A 277 9.71 -12.33 14.82
C ARG A 277 8.91 -11.61 15.90
N ALA A 278 8.80 -12.20 17.10
CA ALA A 278 8.15 -11.56 18.24
C ALA A 278 8.84 -10.24 18.60
N LEU A 279 10.18 -10.22 18.61
CA LEU A 279 10.96 -9.00 18.79
C LEU A 279 10.67 -7.99 17.67
N MET A 280 10.70 -8.38 16.40
CA MET A 280 10.38 -7.46 15.29
C MET A 280 8.96 -6.91 15.39
N SER A 281 7.99 -7.71 15.85
CA SER A 281 6.61 -7.26 16.04
C SER A 281 6.42 -6.29 17.21
N LYS A 282 7.30 -6.37 18.22
CA LYS A 282 7.31 -5.48 19.39
C LYS A 282 8.18 -4.24 19.18
N ALA A 283 9.27 -4.36 18.42
CA ALA A 283 10.28 -3.32 18.23
C ALA A 283 10.05 -2.44 17.00
N LEU A 284 9.27 -2.92 16.03
CA LEU A 284 8.84 -2.10 14.90
C LEU A 284 7.55 -1.38 15.31
N PRO A 285 7.53 -0.03 15.28
CA PRO A 285 6.30 0.73 15.44
C PRO A 285 5.25 0.16 14.49
N GLN A 286 4.14 -0.32 15.01
CA GLN A 286 3.06 -0.74 14.13
C GLN A 286 2.51 0.51 13.46
N LYS A 287 2.34 0.47 12.14
CA LYS A 287 1.70 1.55 11.39
C LYS A 287 0.21 1.57 11.77
N LYS A 288 -0.10 2.14 12.93
CA LYS A 288 -1.47 2.48 13.32
C LYS A 288 -1.95 3.52 12.32
N THR A 289 -3.05 3.23 11.65
CA THR A 289 -3.72 4.24 10.83
C THR A 289 -4.30 5.31 11.75
N PRO A 290 -4.52 6.55 11.26
CA PRO A 290 -5.18 7.59 12.06
C PRO A 290 -6.53 7.16 12.65
N GLN A 291 -7.22 6.18 12.03
CA GLN A 291 -8.43 5.57 12.56
C GLN A 291 -8.18 4.73 13.83
N ASP A 292 -7.02 4.09 13.95
CA ASP A 292 -6.63 3.29 15.11
C ASP A 292 -6.26 4.16 16.32
N LEU A 293 -5.89 5.42 16.09
CA LEU A 293 -5.60 6.41 17.15
C LEU A 293 -6.85 7.15 17.65
N ALA A 294 -7.95 7.10 16.91
CA ALA A 294 -9.22 7.74 17.29
C ALA A 294 -10.09 6.86 18.21
N THR A 295 -9.69 5.61 18.44
CA THR A 295 -10.49 4.60 19.19
C THR A 295 -9.79 4.05 20.43
N SER A 296 -8.58 4.51 20.74
CA SER A 296 -7.80 4.16 21.95
C SER A 296 -7.75 5.32 22.93
#